data_AF-A0A1G9ACX0-F1
#
_entry.id   AF-A0A1G9ACX0-F1
#
_cell.length_a   1.000
_cell.length_b   1.000
_cell.length_c   1.000
_cell.angle_alpha   90.00
_cell.angle_beta   90.00
_cell.angle_gamma   90.00
#
_symmetry.space_group_name_H-M   'P 1'
#
loop_
_entity.id
_entity.type
_entity.pdbx_description
1 polymer ?
#
loop_
_entity_poly.entity_id
_entity_poly.type
_entity_poly.pdbx_seq_one_letter_code
_entity_poly.pdbx_strand_id
1 'polypeptide(L)'
;MIGAVLTGPWVVLQAFVSSTIRILMGTGTPFAYPGSMMGALLAWLMYRQFKKLHFAAIGEVAGTGLIGALMTYPLILVLGLKGDFFFVLAPAFIVSSLLGAVLSWFILMQLEKRNVLHKMQD
;
A
#
# COMPACT_ATOMS: atom_id res chain seq x y z
N MET A 1 -3.94 0.23 -3.53
CA MET A 1 -5.31 0.79 -3.37
C MET A 1 -6.32 0.17 -4.32
N ILE A 2 -6.03 0.13 -5.63
CA ILE A 2 -6.97 -0.39 -6.64
C ILE A 2 -7.42 -1.82 -6.33
N GLY A 3 -6.47 -2.73 -6.05
CA GLY A 3 -6.79 -4.09 -5.63
C GLY A 3 -7.62 -4.13 -4.34
N ALA A 4 -7.34 -3.27 -3.36
CA ALA A 4 -8.10 -3.24 -2.11
C ALA A 4 -9.59 -2.91 -2.34
N VAL A 5 -9.89 -2.10 -3.36
CA VAL A 5 -11.26 -1.74 -3.75
C VAL A 5 -11.94 -2.82 -4.60
N LEU A 6 -11.19 -3.49 -5.49
CA LEU A 6 -11.74 -4.44 -6.46
C LEU A 6 -11.73 -5.89 -5.96
N THR A 7 -10.61 -6.35 -5.39
CA THR A 7 -10.40 -7.76 -5.01
C THR A 7 -10.57 -8.00 -3.51
N GLY A 8 -10.83 -6.96 -2.72
CA GLY A 8 -11.15 -7.10 -1.30
C GLY A 8 -9.96 -7.64 -0.48
N PRO A 9 -10.15 -8.64 0.41
CA PRO A 9 -9.10 -9.14 1.32
C PRO A 9 -7.92 -9.81 0.58
N TRP A 10 -8.14 -10.26 -0.66
CA TRP A 10 -7.11 -10.87 -1.52
C TRP A 10 -5.98 -9.90 -1.88
N VAL A 11 -6.18 -8.59 -1.67
CA VAL A 11 -5.15 -7.57 -1.93
C VAL A 11 -3.87 -7.79 -1.12
N VAL A 12 -3.94 -8.41 0.07
CA VAL A 12 -2.75 -8.70 0.88
C VAL A 12 -1.88 -9.77 0.21
N LEU A 13 -2.50 -10.81 -0.36
CA LEU A 13 -1.80 -11.83 -1.14
C LEU A 13 -1.21 -11.23 -2.43
N GLN A 14 -1.95 -10.33 -3.10
CA GLN A 14 -1.41 -9.61 -4.27
C GLN A 14 -0.20 -8.74 -3.90
N ALA A 15 -0.26 -8.03 -2.77
CA ALA A 15 0.86 -7.23 -2.26
C ALA A 15 2.07 -8.09 -1.92
N PHE A 16 1.86 -9.28 -1.36
CA PHE A 16 2.91 -10.25 -1.10
C PHE A 16 3.56 -10.77 -2.39
N VAL A 17 2.77 -11.21 -3.37
CA VAL A 17 3.26 -11.70 -4.67
C VAL A 17 3.99 -10.58 -5.41
N SER A 18 3.43 -9.37 -5.45
CA SER A 18 4.06 -8.21 -6.08
C SER A 18 5.41 -7.87 -5.44
N SER A 19 5.49 -7.88 -4.10
CA SER A 19 6.74 -7.64 -3.37
C SER A 19 7.77 -8.74 -3.62
N THR A 20 7.33 -10.00 -3.70
CA THR A 20 8.19 -11.15 -4.03
C THR A 20 8.81 -10.97 -5.41
N ILE A 21 7.99 -10.61 -6.42
CA ILE A 21 8.47 -10.38 -7.78
C ILE A 21 9.49 -9.24 -7.83
N ARG A 22 9.25 -8.13 -7.11
CA ARG A 22 10.18 -6.99 -7.06
C ARG A 22 11.54 -7.38 -6.49
N ILE A 23 11.54 -8.22 -5.45
CA ILE A 23 12.78 -8.70 -4.82
C ILE A 23 13.53 -9.64 -5.77
N LEU A 24 12.82 -10.54 -6.46
CA LEU A 24 13.43 -11.42 -7.48
C LEU A 24 14.00 -10.62 -8.66
N MET A 25 13.37 -9.52 -9.04
CA MET A 25 13.86 -8.60 -10.09
C MET A 25 15.00 -7.67 -9.61
N GLY A 26 15.41 -7.74 -8.34
CA GLY A 26 16.46 -6.89 -7.78
C GLY A 26 16.09 -5.41 -7.62
N THR A 27 14.84 -5.04 -7.89
CA THR A 27 14.32 -3.66 -7.75
C THR A 27 13.61 -3.42 -6.42
N GLY A 28 13.33 -4.49 -5.68
CA GLY A 28 12.70 -4.48 -4.37
C GLY A 28 13.66 -4.87 -3.25
N THR A 29 13.48 -4.28 -2.08
CA THR A 29 14.13 -4.69 -0.84
C THR A 29 13.15 -5.47 0.04
N PRO A 30 13.61 -6.25 1.03
CA PRO A 30 12.72 -6.88 2.02
C PRO A 30 11.80 -5.88 2.74
N PHE A 31 12.21 -4.60 2.79
CA PHE A 31 11.42 -3.50 3.32
C PHE A 31 10.14 -3.19 2.54
N ALA A 32 9.98 -3.72 1.32
CA ALA A 32 8.77 -3.54 0.53
C ALA A 32 7.59 -4.37 1.07
N TYR A 33 7.82 -5.46 1.80
CA TYR A 33 6.75 -6.32 2.33
C TYR A 33 5.90 -5.62 3.41
N PRO A 34 6.49 -5.09 4.51
CA PRO A 34 5.68 -4.54 5.60
C PRO A 34 4.80 -3.38 5.13
N GLY A 35 5.37 -2.49 4.30
CA GLY A 35 4.64 -1.35 3.77
C GLY A 35 3.50 -1.75 2.84
N SER A 36 3.76 -2.60 1.85
CA SER A 36 2.74 -2.96 0.86
C SER A 36 1.61 -3.79 1.47
N MET A 37 1.91 -4.73 2.36
CA MET A 37 0.90 -5.60 2.99
C MET A 37 0.03 -4.82 3.98
N MET A 38 0.64 -4.00 4.85
CA MET A 38 -0.11 -3.19 5.82
C MET A 38 -0.89 -2.07 5.14
N GLY A 39 -0.31 -1.42 4.14
CA GLY A 39 -0.99 -0.44 3.29
C GLY A 39 -2.22 -1.01 2.61
N ALA A 40 -2.06 -2.17 1.96
CA ALA A 40 -3.15 -2.85 1.27
C ALA A 40 -4.27 -3.31 2.22
N LEU A 41 -3.91 -3.85 3.39
CA LEU A 41 -4.86 -4.27 4.43
C LEU A 41 -5.65 -3.08 4.98
N LEU A 42 -4.97 -1.99 5.33
CA LEU A 42 -5.61 -0.82 5.91
C LEU A 42 -6.48 -0.07 4.88
N ALA A 43 -6.02 0.02 3.63
CA ALA A 43 -6.82 0.54 2.53
C ALA A 43 -8.12 -0.26 2.33
N TRP A 44 -8.05 -1.59 2.39
CA TRP A 44 -9.23 -2.45 2.30
C TRP A 44 -10.16 -2.28 3.49
N LEU A 45 -9.64 -2.28 4.73
CA LEU A 45 -10.44 -2.10 5.94
C LEU A 45 -11.20 -0.76 5.93
N MET A 46 -10.50 0.33 5.60
CA MET A 46 -11.09 1.66 5.48
C MET A 46 -12.14 1.72 4.37
N TYR A 47 -11.86 1.11 3.21
CA TYR A 47 -12.83 1.04 2.12
C TYR A 47 -14.06 0.22 2.50
N ARG A 48 -13.89 -0.93 3.17
CA ARG A 48 -14.99 -1.80 3.60
C ARG A 48 -15.91 -1.10 4.59
N GLN A 49 -15.34 -0.33 5.53
CA GLN A 49 -16.11 0.33 6.57
C GLN A 49 -16.85 1.57 6.06
N PHE A 50 -16.22 2.39 5.21
CA PHE A 50 -16.79 3.67 4.78
C PHE A 50 -17.39 3.65 3.37
N LYS A 51 -17.11 2.61 2.57
CA LYS A 51 -17.45 2.47 1.14
C LYS A 51 -17.12 3.70 0.28
N LYS A 52 -16.15 4.51 0.72
CA LYS A 52 -15.74 5.76 0.09
C LYS A 52 -14.27 5.67 -0.33
N LEU A 53 -13.98 6.04 -1.58
CA LEU A 53 -12.62 5.98 -2.15
C LEU A 53 -11.60 6.84 -1.38
N HIS A 54 -12.03 7.98 -0.86
CA HIS A 54 -11.20 8.90 -0.08
C HIS A 54 -10.62 8.21 1.18
N PHE A 55 -11.42 7.37 1.86
CA PHE A 55 -10.98 6.63 3.04
C PHE A 55 -9.98 5.54 2.68
N ALA A 56 -10.13 4.92 1.51
CA ALA A 56 -9.15 3.94 1.02
C ALA A 56 -7.78 4.59 0.73
N ALA A 57 -7.77 5.81 0.17
CA ALA A 57 -6.52 6.57 -0.03
C ALA A 57 -5.84 6.91 1.31
N ILE A 58 -6.61 7.38 2.30
CA ILE A 58 -6.09 7.68 3.64
C ILE A 58 -5.53 6.40 4.29
N GLY A 59 -6.24 5.28 4.17
CA GLY A 59 -5.79 3.98 4.65
C GLY A 59 -4.49 3.52 3.99
N GLU A 60 -4.32 3.75 2.69
CA GLU A 60 -3.08 3.41 1.98
C GLU A 60 -1.90 4.26 2.48
N VAL A 61 -2.09 5.58 2.60
CA VAL A 61 -1.03 6.51 3.04
C VAL A 61 -0.64 6.24 4.49
N ALA A 62 -1.62 6.07 5.38
CA ALA A 62 -1.36 5.75 6.78
C ALA A 62 -0.74 4.34 6.94
N GLY A 63 -1.26 3.36 6.20
CA GLY A 63 -0.82 1.96 6.29
C GLY A 63 0.56 1.72 5.69
N THR A 64 0.88 2.33 4.56
CA THR A 64 2.20 2.18 3.90
C THR A 64 3.22 3.16 4.45
N GLY A 65 2.83 4.43 4.61
CA GLY A 65 3.72 5.53 4.97
C GLY A 65 4.02 5.63 6.46
N LEU A 66 3.03 5.43 7.34
CA LEU A 66 3.25 5.45 8.79
C LEU A 66 3.54 4.05 9.32
N ILE A 67 2.56 3.16 9.23
CA ILE A 67 2.64 1.83 9.85
C ILE A 67 3.69 0.97 9.13
N GLY A 68 3.66 0.99 7.81
CA GLY A 68 4.60 0.30 6.94
C GLY A 68 6.04 0.71 7.20
N ALA A 69 6.30 2.03 7.23
CA ALA A 69 7.62 2.54 7.56
C ALA A 69 8.05 2.12 8.96
N LEU A 70 7.20 2.29 9.99
CA LEU A 70 7.53 1.86 11.35
C LEU A 70 7.86 0.36 11.44
N MET A 71 7.16 -0.49 10.70
CA MET A 71 7.43 -1.94 10.65
C MET A 71 8.73 -2.28 9.91
N THR A 72 9.30 -1.37 9.11
CA THR A 72 10.64 -1.57 8.54
C THR A 72 11.76 -1.35 9.57
N TYR A 73 11.52 -0.57 10.63
CA TYR A 73 12.51 -0.33 11.70
C TYR A 73 13.00 -1.62 12.40
N PRO A 74 12.14 -2.53 12.91
CA PRO A 74 12.61 -3.79 13.48
C PRO A 74 13.31 -4.67 12.44
N LEU A 75 12.91 -4.59 11.17
CA LEU A 75 13.54 -5.33 10.07
C LEU A 75 14.98 -4.84 9.82
N ILE A 76 15.22 -3.53 9.90
CA ILE A 76 16.56 -2.91 9.78
C ILE A 76 17.47 -3.43 10.91
N LEU A 77 16.95 -3.51 12.14
CA LEU A 77 17.69 -4.02 13.30
C LEU A 77 18.05 -5.51 13.15
N VAL A 78 17.09 -6.34 12.72
CA VAL A 78 17.33 -7.79 12.48
C VAL A 78 18.33 -8.03 11.35
N LEU A 79 18.33 -7.17 10.33
CA LEU A 79 19.29 -7.23 9.22
C LEU A 79 20.67 -6.64 9.57
N GLY A 80 20.89 -6.15 10.79
CA GLY A 80 22.16 -5.58 11.24
C GLY A 80 22.54 -4.27 10.55
N LEU A 81 21.57 -3.58 9.95
CA LEU A 81 21.78 -2.32 9.24
C LEU A 81 21.79 -1.13 10.23
N LYS A 82 22.52 -0.07 9.88
CA LYS A 82 22.55 1.15 10.69
C LYS A 82 21.16 1.77 10.78
N GLY A 83 20.74 2.15 11.98
CA GLY A 83 19.44 2.79 12.24
C GLY A 83 19.20 4.06 11.40
N ASP A 84 20.27 4.73 10.98
CA ASP A 84 20.22 5.91 10.09
C ASP A 84 19.52 5.62 8.74
N PHE A 85 19.54 4.36 8.28
CA PHE A 85 18.88 3.96 7.05
C PHE A 85 17.36 4.17 7.11
N PHE A 86 16.76 4.08 8.29
CA PHE A 86 15.35 4.36 8.53
C PHE A 86 14.99 5.82 8.20
N PHE A 87 15.86 6.77 8.55
CA PHE A 87 15.60 8.20 8.33
C PHE A 87 15.60 8.59 6.85
N VAL A 88 16.25 7.80 5.99
CA VAL A 88 16.18 7.95 4.53
C VAL A 88 14.98 7.20 3.95
N LEU A 89 14.70 6.01 4.49
CA LEU A 89 13.65 5.12 3.99
C LEU A 89 12.24 5.65 4.31
N ALA A 90 11.99 6.10 5.54
CA ALA A 90 10.69 6.57 5.99
C ALA A 90 10.10 7.71 5.12
N PRO A 91 10.82 8.83 4.85
CA PRO A 91 10.29 9.87 3.98
C PRO A 91 10.10 9.40 2.53
N ALA A 92 10.99 8.52 2.01
CA ALA A 92 10.81 7.94 0.68
C ALA A 92 9.52 7.10 0.58
N PHE A 93 9.19 6.33 1.62
CA PHE A 93 7.94 5.57 1.70
C PHE A 93 6.71 6.47 1.77
N ILE A 94 6.76 7.55 2.56
CA ILE A 94 5.66 8.52 2.66
C ILE A 94 5.40 9.18 1.31
N VAL A 95 6.44 9.69 0.65
CA VAL A 95 6.31 10.36 -0.66
C VAL A 95 5.80 9.38 -1.71
N SER A 96 6.39 8.17 -1.77
CA SER A 96 5.95 7.14 -2.73
C SER A 96 4.49 6.73 -2.49
N SER A 97 4.09 6.54 -1.22
CA SER A 97 2.72 6.17 -0.88
C SER A 97 1.72 7.28 -1.16
N LEU A 98 2.08 8.55 -0.95
CA LEU A 98 1.23 9.69 -1.30
C LEU A 98 0.99 9.75 -2.81
N LEU A 99 2.05 9.64 -3.61
CA LEU A 99 1.94 9.62 -5.07
C LEU A 99 1.08 8.44 -5.55
N GLY A 100 1.33 7.24 -5.02
CA GLY A 100 0.58 6.04 -5.35
C GLY A 100 -0.91 6.14 -4.99
N ALA A 101 -1.22 6.71 -3.82
CA ALA A 101 -2.59 6.93 -3.35
C ALA A 101 -3.32 7.96 -4.21
N VAL A 102 -2.67 9.08 -4.55
CA VAL A 102 -3.26 10.13 -5.41
C VAL A 102 -3.56 9.57 -6.81
N LEU A 103 -2.60 8.87 -7.43
CA LEU A 103 -2.79 8.25 -8.74
C LEU A 103 -3.92 7.21 -8.71
N SER A 104 -3.91 6.32 -7.71
CA SER A 104 -4.94 5.29 -7.58
C SER A 104 -6.33 5.88 -7.33
N TRP A 105 -6.42 6.92 -6.49
CA TRP A 105 -7.68 7.62 -6.24
C TRP A 105 -8.19 8.29 -7.51
N PHE A 106 -7.34 8.98 -8.27
CA PHE A 106 -7.76 9.58 -9.54
C PHE A 106 -8.35 8.53 -10.50
N ILE A 107 -7.68 7.38 -10.65
CA ILE A 107 -8.16 6.28 -11.50
C ILE A 107 -9.51 5.73 -11.00
N LEU A 108 -9.61 5.44 -9.71
CA LEU A 108 -10.84 4.88 -9.11
C LEU A 108 -12.01 5.88 -9.19
N MET A 109 -11.76 7.17 -9.03
CA MET A 109 -12.77 8.22 -9.16
C MET A 109 -13.30 8.32 -10.59
N GLN A 110 -12.45 8.14 -11.61
CA GLN A 110 -12.90 8.07 -13.01
C GLN A 110 -13.73 6.82 -13.30
N LEU A 111 -13.39 5.68 -12.68
CA LEU A 111 -14.15 4.43 -12.80
C LEU A 111 -15.52 4.49 -12.10
N GLU A 112 -15.59 5.13 -10.93
CA GLU A 112 -16.82 5.37 -10.19
C GLU A 112 -17.76 6.30 -10.98
N LYS A 113 -17.24 7.38 -11.55
CA LYS A 113 -18.02 8.31 -12.42
C LYS A 113 -18.65 7.62 -13.62
N ARG A 114 -18.01 6.58 -14.16
CA ARG A 114 -18.51 5.82 -15.30
C ARG A 114 -19.44 4.65 -14.90
N ASN A 115 -19.78 4.51 -13.61
CA ASN A 115 -20.54 3.38 -13.04
C ASN A 115 -19.93 1.99 -13.32
N VAL A 116 -18.68 1.92 -13.78
CA VAL A 116 -18.01 0.66 -14.09
C VAL A 116 -17.53 -0.02 -12.81
N LEU A 117 -17.27 0.77 -11.76
CA LEU A 117 -16.81 0.26 -10.47
C LEU A 117 -17.78 -0.75 -9.85
N HIS A 118 -19.10 -0.48 -9.94
CA HIS A 118 -20.13 -1.40 -9.44
C HIS A 118 -20.13 -2.71 -10.23
N LYS A 119 -20.00 -2.60 -11.56
CA LYS A 119 -19.99 -3.73 -12.50
C LYS A 119 -18.77 -4.65 -12.38
N MET A 120 -17.71 -4.20 -11.71
CA MET A 120 -16.49 -4.99 -11.44
C MET A 120 -16.49 -5.58 -10.02
N GLN A 121 -17.42 -5.17 -9.16
CA GLN A 121 -17.57 -5.66 -7.79
C GLN A 121 -18.67 -6.73 -7.65
N ASP A 122 -19.49 -6.92 -8.69
CA ASP A 122 -20.43 -8.05 -8.88
C ASP A 122 -19.71 -9.27 -9.50
#